data_AF-A0A147IRN9-F1
#
_entry.id   AF-A0A147IRN9-F1
#
_cell.length_a   1.000
_cell.length_b   1.000
_cell.length_c   1.000
_cell.angle_alpha   90.00
_cell.angle_beta   90.00
_cell.angle_gamma   90.00
#
_symmetry.space_group_name_H-M   'P 1'
#
loop_
_entity.id
_entity.type
_entity.pdbx_description
1 polymer ?
#
loop_
_entity_poly.entity_id
_entity_poly.type
_entity_poly.pdbx_seq_one_letter_code
_entity_poly.pdbx_strand_id
1 'polypeptide(L)'
;MSEDVIAGQREALLDLYRRHVTPGEPYALVDFPDHPNVGDSAIWLGEIALLHAIGAGDPASISRWDDFDEAAFRTACPTGPILIHGGGNLGDIWPHHQHFREYLIERFPDRRIVQLPQSIHFRDEAHRDRFAALVKGHPDFHLYVRDMASLDLARRHFDCPSTLAPDSAFGLGSVARPVSADCRALMLLRSDAERATRDDAPLLALADTVALDWLDEPTVTASAPTERARERIERGLTLLARGERIVTDRLHGHILALLLGIPHVVLDNDYGKVGAYIAAWTAESPLVRQARSPQEAAELVAG
;
A
#
# COMPACT_ATOMS: atom_id res chain seq x y z
N MET A 1 -12.10 17.12 9.92
CA MET A 1 -12.72 15.92 9.32
C MET A 1 -11.71 15.12 8.49
N SER A 2 -11.17 15.61 7.36
CA SER A 2 -10.16 14.84 6.60
C SER A 2 -8.83 14.66 7.35
N GLU A 3 -8.34 15.71 8.01
CA GLU A 3 -7.15 15.61 8.88
C GLU A 3 -7.37 14.60 10.02
N ASP A 4 -8.60 14.53 10.56
CA ASP A 4 -8.94 13.56 11.62
C ASP A 4 -8.92 12.11 11.09
N VAL A 5 -9.37 11.87 9.85
CA VAL A 5 -9.29 10.55 9.19
C VAL A 5 -7.83 10.12 8.98
N ILE A 6 -6.95 11.04 8.58
CA ILE A 6 -5.52 10.76 8.40
C ILE A 6 -4.86 10.50 9.74
N ALA A 7 -5.08 11.37 10.73
CA ALA A 7 -4.49 11.27 12.06
C ALA A 7 -4.94 9.99 12.79
N GLY A 8 -6.23 9.65 12.71
CA GLY A 8 -6.78 8.44 13.33
C GLY A 8 -6.18 7.16 12.77
N GLN A 9 -6.03 7.07 11.43
CA GLN A 9 -5.37 5.93 10.81
C GLN A 9 -3.87 5.88 11.15
N ARG A 10 -3.20 7.03 11.16
CA ARG A 10 -1.79 7.12 11.56
C ARG A 10 -1.59 6.64 13.00
N GLU A 11 -2.44 7.02 13.95
CA GLU A 11 -2.31 6.57 15.34
C GLU A 11 -2.55 5.06 15.48
N ALA A 12 -3.56 4.52 14.79
CA ALA A 12 -3.81 3.08 14.76
C ALA A 12 -2.60 2.29 14.20
N LEU A 13 -1.91 2.86 13.21
CA LEU A 13 -0.65 2.32 12.70
C LEU A 13 0.48 2.45 13.71
N LEU A 14 0.67 3.59 14.38
CA LEU A 14 1.70 3.71 15.42
C LEU A 14 1.54 2.64 16.51
N ASP A 15 0.30 2.39 16.95
CA ASP A 15 -0.02 1.33 17.90
C ASP A 15 0.24 -0.08 17.37
N LEU A 16 0.08 -0.32 16.06
CA LEU A 16 0.45 -1.56 15.42
C LEU A 16 1.97 -1.77 15.50
N TYR A 17 2.76 -0.79 15.07
CA TYR A 17 4.21 -0.92 14.97
C TYR A 17 4.86 -1.03 16.36
N ARG A 18 4.37 -0.28 17.36
CA ARG A 18 4.82 -0.37 18.77
C ARG A 18 4.67 -1.77 19.38
N ARG A 19 3.75 -2.60 18.90
CA ARG A 19 3.56 -3.98 19.42
C ARG A 19 4.67 -4.94 19.01
N HIS A 20 5.38 -4.60 17.93
CA HIS A 20 6.30 -5.53 17.27
C HIS A 20 7.73 -5.07 17.27
N VAL A 21 7.98 -3.76 17.33
CA VAL A 21 9.33 -3.19 17.27
C VAL A 21 9.61 -2.44 18.56
N THR A 22 10.69 -2.83 19.23
CA THR A 22 11.21 -2.16 20.42
C THR A 22 12.26 -1.13 20.01
N PRO A 23 12.15 0.14 20.42
CA PRO A 23 13.19 1.14 20.17
C PRO A 23 14.56 0.68 20.66
N GLY A 24 15.58 0.78 19.80
CA GLY A 24 16.95 0.37 20.08
C GLY A 24 17.27 -1.11 19.81
N GLU A 25 16.27 -1.95 19.52
CA GLU A 25 16.49 -3.32 19.03
C GLU A 25 16.60 -3.34 17.50
N PRO A 26 17.51 -4.15 16.92
CA PRO A 26 17.56 -4.28 15.47
C PRO A 26 16.29 -4.95 14.94
N TYR A 27 15.86 -4.55 13.75
CA TYR A 27 14.78 -5.19 13.03
C TYR A 27 15.08 -5.19 11.53
N ALA A 28 14.42 -6.05 10.78
CA ALA A 28 14.49 -6.03 9.32
C ALA A 28 13.16 -5.58 8.71
N LEU A 29 13.23 -4.86 7.60
CA LEU A 29 12.10 -4.55 6.73
C LEU A 29 12.45 -5.07 5.34
N VAL A 30 11.79 -6.15 4.93
CA VAL A 30 12.14 -6.90 3.72
C VAL A 30 11.00 -6.84 2.70
N ASP A 31 11.28 -7.35 1.50
CA ASP A 31 10.37 -7.34 0.35
C ASP A 31 10.17 -5.92 -0.22
N PHE A 32 11.26 -5.14 -0.30
CA PHE A 32 11.26 -3.79 -0.86
C PHE A 32 10.59 -3.77 -2.26
N PRO A 33 9.60 -2.89 -2.50
CA PRO A 33 8.84 -2.85 -3.75
C PRO A 33 9.62 -2.15 -4.87
N ASP A 34 10.59 -2.84 -5.45
CA ASP A 34 11.44 -2.25 -6.47
C ASP A 34 10.84 -2.27 -7.89
N HIS A 35 9.76 -1.52 -8.08
CA HIS A 35 9.08 -1.43 -9.37
C HIS A 35 8.34 -0.08 -9.52
N PRO A 36 7.87 0.26 -10.74
CA PRO A 36 7.28 1.58 -11.06
C PRO A 36 6.03 2.02 -10.29
N ASN A 37 5.42 1.14 -9.48
CA ASN A 37 4.18 1.48 -8.80
C ASN A 37 4.45 2.47 -7.66
N VAL A 38 4.01 3.71 -7.85
CA VAL A 38 4.10 4.76 -6.84
C VAL A 38 3.42 4.33 -5.54
N GLY A 39 2.31 3.60 -5.62
CA GLY A 39 1.55 3.19 -4.43
C GLY A 39 2.36 2.33 -3.46
N ASP A 40 3.10 1.36 -3.97
CA ASP A 40 3.91 0.47 -3.12
C ASP A 40 5.14 1.23 -2.54
N SER A 41 5.69 2.18 -3.29
CA SER A 41 6.67 3.13 -2.73
C SER A 41 6.07 4.04 -1.64
N ALA A 42 4.78 4.39 -1.71
CA ALA A 42 4.09 5.17 -0.68
C ALA A 42 3.97 4.36 0.61
N ILE A 43 3.60 3.09 0.49
CA ILE A 43 3.55 2.15 1.61
C ILE A 43 4.94 2.08 2.25
N TRP A 44 6.00 1.84 1.47
CA TRP A 44 7.36 1.72 1.98
C TRP A 44 7.80 2.96 2.77
N LEU A 45 7.62 4.16 2.21
CA LEU A 45 7.97 5.39 2.91
C LEU A 45 7.10 5.64 4.15
N GLY A 46 5.82 5.24 4.10
CA GLY A 46 4.94 5.26 5.24
C GLY A 46 5.40 4.32 6.36
N GLU A 47 5.84 3.10 6.03
CA GLU A 47 6.44 2.14 6.95
C GLU A 47 7.67 2.73 7.65
N ILE A 48 8.61 3.27 6.87
CA ILE A 48 9.82 3.93 7.39
C ILE A 48 9.46 5.10 8.31
N ALA A 49 8.51 5.95 7.91
CA ALA A 49 8.08 7.09 8.70
C ALA A 49 7.41 6.68 10.03
N LEU A 50 6.63 5.60 10.04
CA LEU A 50 6.01 5.04 11.25
C LEU A 50 7.07 4.44 12.19
N LEU A 51 8.02 3.69 11.65
CA LEU A 51 9.13 3.10 12.40
C LEU A 51 9.99 4.18 13.06
N HIS A 52 10.31 5.25 12.33
CA HIS A 52 11.01 6.42 12.89
C HIS A 52 10.17 7.11 13.97
N ALA A 53 8.86 7.29 13.74
CA ALA A 53 7.96 7.96 14.68
C ALA A 53 7.80 7.22 16.01
N ILE A 54 7.95 5.89 16.04
CA ILE A 54 7.96 5.11 17.29
C ILE A 54 9.34 5.03 17.94
N GLY A 55 10.37 5.65 17.34
CA GLY A 55 11.75 5.67 17.84
C GLY A 55 12.61 4.46 17.44
N ALA A 56 12.17 3.63 16.49
CA ALA A 56 12.94 2.47 16.04
C ALA A 56 14.14 2.83 15.14
N GLY A 57 14.09 3.98 14.46
CA GLY A 57 15.12 4.40 13.50
C GLY A 57 15.11 3.57 12.22
N ASP A 58 16.24 3.49 11.52
CA ASP A 58 16.37 2.76 10.26
C ASP A 58 16.42 1.23 10.47
N PRO A 59 15.91 0.42 9.52
CA PRO A 59 16.03 -1.03 9.60
C PRO A 59 17.49 -1.46 9.55
N ALA A 60 17.84 -2.47 10.35
CA ALA A 60 19.17 -3.06 10.35
C ALA A 60 19.44 -3.88 9.07
N SER A 61 18.38 -4.33 8.39
CA SER A 61 18.47 -5.04 7.12
C SER A 61 17.28 -4.72 6.23
N ILE A 62 17.55 -4.48 4.95
CA ILE A 62 16.58 -4.28 3.86
C ILE A 62 16.96 -5.22 2.73
N SER A 63 15.97 -5.85 2.12
CA SER A 63 16.16 -6.65 0.91
C SER A 63 14.94 -6.59 0.00
N ARG A 64 15.14 -6.93 -1.26
CA ARG A 64 14.11 -7.38 -2.19
C ARG A 64 13.91 -8.89 -2.02
N TRP A 65 12.93 -9.44 -2.73
CA TRP A 65 12.70 -10.88 -2.79
C TRP A 65 13.82 -11.63 -3.54
N ASP A 66 14.54 -10.96 -4.46
CA ASP A 66 15.53 -11.54 -5.37
C ASP A 66 16.99 -11.35 -4.92
N ASP A 67 17.24 -10.61 -3.83
CA ASP A 67 18.59 -10.31 -3.32
C ASP A 67 18.78 -10.56 -1.82
N PHE A 68 17.84 -11.24 -1.17
CA PHE A 68 17.97 -11.59 0.24
C PHE A 68 19.13 -12.57 0.48
N ASP A 69 20.13 -12.13 1.24
CA ASP A 69 21.26 -12.95 1.70
C ASP A 69 21.07 -13.28 3.19
N GLU A 70 20.81 -14.56 3.50
CA GLU A 70 20.58 -15.03 4.87
C GLU A 70 21.79 -14.77 5.80
N ALA A 71 23.02 -14.93 5.32
CA ALA A 71 24.22 -14.76 6.14
C ALA A 71 24.47 -13.28 6.46
N ALA A 72 24.29 -12.41 5.46
CA ALA A 72 24.35 -10.96 5.66
C ALA A 72 23.22 -10.49 6.59
N PHE A 73 21.99 -10.98 6.39
CA PHE A 73 20.84 -10.69 7.26
C PHE A 73 21.12 -11.08 8.71
N ARG A 74 21.56 -12.32 8.99
CA ARG A 74 21.84 -12.77 10.37
C ARG A 74 22.97 -11.99 11.03
N THR A 75 23.91 -11.47 10.25
CA THR A 75 25.00 -10.61 10.75
C THR A 75 24.49 -9.21 11.10
N ALA A 76 23.68 -8.61 10.22
CA ALA A 76 23.18 -7.25 10.39
C ALA A 76 22.01 -7.16 11.39
N CYS A 77 21.14 -8.18 11.43
CA CYS A 77 19.95 -8.26 12.26
C CYS A 77 19.94 -9.56 13.11
N PRO A 78 20.89 -9.72 14.06
CA PRO A 78 21.07 -10.97 14.80
C PRO A 78 19.90 -11.30 15.74
N THR A 79 19.11 -10.30 16.13
CA THR A 79 17.89 -10.41 16.96
C THR A 79 16.78 -9.52 16.40
N GLY A 80 15.56 -9.63 16.96
CA GLY A 80 14.41 -8.77 16.64
C GLY A 80 13.42 -9.32 15.60
N PRO A 81 12.42 -8.54 15.18
CA PRO A 81 11.41 -9.00 14.23
C PRO A 81 11.88 -8.88 12.77
N ILE A 82 11.25 -9.66 11.90
CA ILE A 82 11.27 -9.49 10.44
C ILE A 82 9.92 -8.90 10.04
N LEU A 83 9.91 -7.68 9.53
CA LEU A 83 8.73 -7.04 8.98
C LEU A 83 8.74 -7.25 7.47
N ILE A 84 7.62 -7.73 6.92
CA ILE A 84 7.44 -7.91 5.48
C ILE A 84 6.59 -6.76 4.96
N HIS A 85 7.05 -6.10 3.91
CA HIS A 85 6.40 -4.97 3.25
C HIS A 85 4.89 -5.18 3.01
N GLY A 86 4.16 -4.08 3.17
CA GLY A 86 2.72 -3.92 2.96
C GLY A 86 2.26 -4.04 1.49
N GLY A 87 1.00 -3.69 1.22
CA GLY A 87 0.44 -3.63 -0.14
C GLY A 87 -0.46 -4.78 -0.58
N GLY A 88 -0.30 -5.24 -1.82
CA GLY A 88 -1.24 -6.13 -2.52
C GLY A 88 -0.63 -7.42 -3.06
N ASN A 89 0.44 -7.93 -2.43
CA ASN A 89 1.26 -9.03 -2.95
C ASN A 89 1.15 -10.36 -2.17
N LEU A 90 0.15 -10.53 -1.29
CA LEU A 90 -0.08 -11.80 -0.61
C LEU A 90 -1.05 -12.69 -1.39
N GLY A 91 -0.49 -13.75 -1.96
CA GLY A 91 -1.19 -14.75 -2.73
C GLY A 91 -0.54 -15.05 -4.07
N ASP A 92 -1.30 -15.59 -5.03
CA ASP A 92 -0.75 -16.21 -6.25
C ASP A 92 -0.79 -15.33 -7.51
N ILE A 93 -1.10 -14.04 -7.35
CA ILE A 93 -0.92 -13.05 -8.44
C ILE A 93 0.56 -12.78 -8.67
N TRP A 94 1.32 -12.64 -7.57
CA TRP A 94 2.73 -12.27 -7.59
C TRP A 94 3.58 -13.35 -6.89
N PRO A 95 3.85 -14.48 -7.57
CA PRO A 95 4.37 -15.68 -6.92
C PRO A 95 5.76 -15.50 -6.29
N HIS A 96 6.59 -14.60 -6.80
CA HIS A 96 7.92 -14.35 -6.23
C HIS A 96 7.85 -13.74 -4.82
N HIS A 97 6.99 -12.74 -4.59
CA HIS A 97 6.74 -12.17 -3.27
C HIS A 97 6.17 -13.23 -2.31
N GLN A 98 5.24 -14.05 -2.79
CA GLN A 98 4.66 -15.14 -2.00
C GLN A 98 5.69 -16.21 -1.64
N HIS A 99 6.54 -16.64 -2.58
CA HIS A 99 7.60 -17.60 -2.29
C HIS A 99 8.64 -17.05 -1.32
N PHE A 100 8.99 -15.77 -1.42
CA PHE A 100 9.90 -15.14 -0.46
C PHE A 100 9.29 -15.09 0.95
N ARG A 101 8.01 -14.75 1.07
CA ARG A 101 7.28 -14.84 2.34
C ARG A 101 7.27 -16.26 2.91
N GLU A 102 6.94 -17.27 2.10
CA GLU A 102 6.96 -18.68 2.50
C GLU A 102 8.36 -19.11 2.95
N TYR A 103 9.40 -18.71 2.22
CA TYR A 103 10.80 -18.94 2.59
C TYR A 103 11.15 -18.34 3.97
N LEU A 104 10.74 -17.10 4.25
CA LEU A 104 11.01 -16.47 5.54
C LEU A 104 10.33 -17.24 6.68
N ILE A 105 9.06 -17.63 6.48
CA ILE A 105 8.29 -18.41 7.46
C ILE A 105 8.96 -19.77 7.74
N GLU A 106 9.43 -20.48 6.72
CA GLU A 106 10.07 -21.78 6.92
C GLU A 106 11.46 -21.68 7.59
N ARG A 107 12.23 -20.64 7.27
CA ARG A 107 13.67 -20.58 7.59
C ARG A 107 13.98 -19.84 8.89
N PHE A 108 13.05 -19.06 9.41
CA PHE A 108 13.25 -18.23 10.61
C PHE A 108 12.22 -18.49 11.71
N PRO A 109 12.02 -19.75 12.15
CA PRO A 109 11.08 -20.07 13.22
C PRO A 109 11.49 -19.48 14.58
N ASP A 110 12.74 -19.04 14.72
CA ASP A 110 13.27 -18.36 15.90
C ASP A 110 12.92 -16.87 15.95
N ARG A 111 12.31 -16.32 14.90
CA ARG A 111 12.04 -14.89 14.75
C ARG A 111 10.55 -14.62 14.77
N ARG A 112 10.18 -13.46 15.32
CA ARG A 112 8.86 -12.89 15.03
C ARG A 112 8.81 -12.45 13.58
N ILE A 113 7.77 -12.87 12.86
CA ILE A 113 7.50 -12.40 11.49
C ILE A 113 6.18 -11.64 11.51
N VAL A 114 6.21 -10.43 10.95
CA VAL A 114 5.03 -9.57 10.85
C VAL A 114 4.79 -9.22 9.39
N GLN A 115 3.71 -9.73 8.83
CA GLN A 115 3.20 -9.23 7.57
C GLN A 115 2.47 -7.90 7.83
N LEU A 116 3.01 -6.80 7.31
CA LEU A 116 2.40 -5.47 7.38
C LEU A 116 1.10 -5.41 6.53
N PRO A 117 0.25 -4.39 6.71
CA PRO A 117 -1.13 -4.37 6.20
C PRO A 117 -1.28 -4.71 4.70
N GLN A 118 -1.90 -5.87 4.43
CA GLN A 118 -2.00 -6.48 3.10
C GLN A 118 -3.43 -6.66 2.60
N SER A 119 -3.60 -6.61 1.27
CA SER A 119 -4.72 -7.27 0.60
C SER A 119 -4.32 -8.69 0.19
N ILE A 120 -5.23 -9.65 0.39
CA ILE A 120 -4.98 -11.08 0.15
C ILE A 120 -5.75 -11.56 -1.07
N HIS A 121 -5.08 -12.29 -1.97
CA HIS A 121 -5.75 -12.90 -3.12
C HIS A 121 -5.09 -14.20 -3.59
N PHE A 122 -5.79 -15.32 -3.37
CA PHE A 122 -5.46 -16.62 -3.95
C PHE A 122 -6.52 -17.00 -4.98
N ARG A 123 -6.10 -17.31 -6.21
CA ARG A 123 -6.93 -17.90 -7.26
C ARG A 123 -7.00 -19.41 -7.14
N ASP A 124 -5.91 -20.03 -6.68
CA ASP A 124 -5.79 -21.46 -6.44
C ASP A 124 -5.87 -21.78 -4.94
N GLU A 125 -6.86 -22.58 -4.57
CA GLU A 125 -7.05 -23.04 -3.20
C GLU A 125 -5.88 -23.88 -2.69
N ALA A 126 -5.18 -24.61 -3.56
CA ALA A 126 -4.01 -25.40 -3.17
C ALA A 126 -2.84 -24.51 -2.73
N HIS A 127 -2.64 -23.36 -3.38
CA HIS A 127 -1.65 -22.37 -2.95
C HIS A 127 -2.02 -21.72 -1.62
N ARG A 128 -3.30 -21.40 -1.42
CA ARG A 128 -3.82 -20.90 -0.13
C ARG A 128 -3.56 -21.92 0.97
N ASP A 129 -3.90 -23.18 0.75
CA ASP A 129 -3.81 -24.23 1.76
C ASP A 129 -2.36 -24.57 2.11
N ARG A 130 -1.44 -24.49 1.13
CA ARG A 130 0.01 -24.56 1.38
C ARG A 130 0.47 -23.43 2.30
N PHE A 131 0.11 -22.19 1.99
CA PHE A 131 0.46 -21.04 2.83
C PHE A 131 -0.16 -21.16 4.23
N ALA A 132 -1.41 -21.62 4.34
CA ALA A 132 -2.08 -21.87 5.61
C ALA A 132 -1.32 -22.88 6.49
N ALA A 133 -0.81 -23.97 5.89
CA ALA A 133 -0.02 -24.96 6.61
C ALA A 133 1.30 -24.38 7.16
N LEU A 134 1.96 -23.51 6.37
CA LEU A 134 3.18 -22.82 6.80
C LEU A 134 2.92 -21.85 7.94
N VAL A 135 1.89 -21.01 7.80
CA VAL A 135 1.49 -20.05 8.84
C VAL A 135 1.15 -20.77 10.14
N LYS A 136 0.38 -21.87 10.07
CA LYS A 136 0.05 -22.70 11.25
C LYS A 136 1.28 -23.30 11.93
N GLY A 137 2.32 -23.62 11.16
CA GLY A 137 3.56 -24.19 11.67
C GLY A 137 4.50 -23.18 12.33
N HIS A 138 4.29 -21.87 12.10
CA HIS A 138 5.19 -20.84 12.58
C HIS A 138 4.81 -20.36 13.99
N PRO A 139 5.76 -20.31 14.95
CA PRO A 139 5.43 -20.03 16.35
C PRO A 139 5.05 -18.57 16.64
N ASP A 140 5.51 -17.61 15.84
CA ASP A 140 5.26 -16.18 16.08
C ASP A 140 5.06 -15.38 14.76
N PHE A 141 4.03 -15.76 13.98
CA PHE A 141 3.63 -15.04 12.75
C PHE A 141 2.41 -14.15 13.01
N HIS A 142 2.49 -12.87 12.67
CA HIS A 142 1.38 -11.91 12.79
C HIS A 142 0.98 -11.38 11.41
N LEU A 143 -0.32 -11.39 11.13
CA LEU A 143 -0.87 -10.96 9.85
C LEU A 143 -1.74 -9.71 10.02
N TYR A 144 -1.33 -8.63 9.36
CA TYR A 144 -2.15 -7.45 9.21
C TYR A 144 -2.75 -7.39 7.81
N VAL A 145 -4.02 -7.03 7.74
CA VAL A 145 -4.76 -6.87 6.50
C VAL A 145 -5.45 -5.54 6.45
N ARG A 146 -5.57 -4.97 5.24
CA ARG A 146 -6.06 -3.61 5.05
C ARG A 146 -7.50 -3.49 4.58
N ASP A 147 -8.17 -4.62 4.38
CA ASP A 147 -9.57 -4.68 3.96
C ASP A 147 -10.31 -5.87 4.59
N MET A 148 -11.64 -5.73 4.72
CA MET A 148 -12.51 -6.71 5.38
C MET A 148 -12.54 -8.06 4.67
N ALA A 149 -12.50 -8.09 3.34
CA ALA A 149 -12.50 -9.33 2.58
C ALA A 149 -11.23 -10.16 2.87
N SER A 150 -10.08 -9.50 2.95
CA SER A 150 -8.81 -10.10 3.35
C SER A 150 -8.84 -10.58 4.80
N LEU A 151 -9.46 -9.83 5.71
CA LEU A 151 -9.64 -10.27 7.11
C LEU A 151 -10.50 -11.52 7.23
N ASP A 152 -11.62 -11.56 6.50
CA ASP A 152 -12.51 -12.71 6.50
C ASP A 152 -11.84 -13.94 5.89
N LEU A 153 -11.03 -13.77 4.84
CA LEU A 153 -10.21 -14.85 4.29
C LEU A 153 -9.18 -15.32 5.31
N ALA A 154 -8.41 -14.41 5.91
CA ALA A 154 -7.38 -14.74 6.88
C ALA A 154 -7.95 -15.51 8.07
N ARG A 155 -9.02 -15.01 8.68
CA ARG A 155 -9.68 -15.67 9.84
C ARG A 155 -10.28 -17.03 9.52
N ARG A 156 -10.66 -17.29 8.27
CA ARG A 156 -11.20 -18.58 7.84
C ARG A 156 -10.12 -19.62 7.58
N HIS A 157 -8.96 -19.20 7.10
CA HIS A 157 -7.98 -20.11 6.51
C HIS A 157 -6.62 -20.15 7.22
N PHE A 158 -6.23 -19.10 7.95
CA PHE A 158 -4.89 -18.97 8.52
C PHE A 158 -4.95 -18.99 10.05
N ASP A 159 -4.22 -19.94 10.65
CA ASP A 159 -4.13 -20.14 12.09
C ASP A 159 -3.04 -19.23 12.68
N CYS A 160 -3.31 -17.92 12.69
CA CYS A 160 -2.42 -16.91 13.26
C CYS A 160 -3.21 -15.66 13.70
N PRO A 161 -2.63 -14.81 14.59
CA PRO A 161 -3.17 -13.48 14.86
C PRO A 161 -3.36 -12.69 13.57
N SER A 162 -4.63 -12.46 13.21
CA SER A 162 -5.04 -11.73 12.01
C SER A 162 -5.84 -10.49 12.39
N THR A 163 -5.28 -9.30 12.11
CA THR A 163 -5.83 -8.01 12.55
C THR A 163 -6.04 -7.06 11.39
N LEU A 164 -7.19 -6.39 11.38
CA LEU A 164 -7.49 -5.32 10.44
C LEU A 164 -6.70 -4.06 10.82
N ALA A 165 -6.01 -3.44 9.86
CA ALA A 165 -5.24 -2.23 10.07
C ALA A 165 -5.29 -1.32 8.83
N PRO A 166 -5.14 0.01 8.98
CA PRO A 166 -5.05 0.91 7.85
C PRO A 166 -3.87 0.57 6.94
N ASP A 167 -3.87 1.10 5.72
CA ASP A 167 -2.72 1.04 4.82
C ASP A 167 -1.55 1.87 5.35
N SER A 168 -0.33 1.31 5.33
CA SER A 168 0.85 1.99 5.89
C SER A 168 1.24 3.28 5.16
N ALA A 169 0.73 3.56 3.95
CA ALA A 169 0.93 4.84 3.29
C ALA A 169 0.38 6.04 4.10
N PHE A 170 -0.59 5.84 5.00
CA PHE A 170 -1.03 6.87 5.96
C PHE A 170 0.08 7.26 6.95
N GLY A 171 1.13 6.46 7.06
CA GLY A 171 2.39 6.79 7.73
C GLY A 171 3.12 8.01 7.15
N LEU A 172 2.76 8.46 5.96
CA LEU A 172 3.25 9.75 5.41
C LEU A 172 2.59 10.97 6.07
N GLY A 173 1.37 10.82 6.59
CA GLY A 173 0.58 11.95 7.10
C GLY A 173 0.12 12.92 6.00
N SER A 174 -0.38 14.09 6.39
CA SER A 174 -0.76 15.14 5.44
C SER A 174 0.48 15.69 4.72
N VAL A 175 0.39 15.81 3.39
CA VAL A 175 1.47 16.25 2.52
C VAL A 175 1.07 17.55 1.82
N ALA A 176 1.96 18.54 1.84
CA ALA A 176 1.74 19.79 1.11
C ALA A 176 1.81 19.54 -0.40
N ARG A 177 0.98 20.25 -1.17
CA ARG A 177 1.02 20.16 -2.64
C ARG A 177 2.36 20.66 -3.16
N PRO A 178 3.15 19.83 -3.87
CA PRO A 178 4.47 20.23 -4.36
C PRO A 178 4.41 21.23 -5.52
N VAL A 179 3.28 21.27 -6.23
CA VAL A 179 3.03 22.18 -7.35
C VAL A 179 1.62 22.76 -7.28
N SER A 180 1.42 23.92 -7.92
CA SER A 180 0.09 24.47 -8.15
C SER A 180 -0.65 23.65 -9.20
N ALA A 181 -1.98 23.60 -9.07
CA ALA A 181 -2.82 22.96 -10.08
C ALA A 181 -2.66 23.69 -11.44
N ASP A 182 -2.60 22.91 -12.51
CA ASP A 182 -2.54 23.39 -13.90
C ASP A 182 -3.66 22.83 -14.77
N CYS A 183 -4.53 21.99 -14.20
CA CYS A 183 -5.72 21.47 -14.85
C CYS A 183 -6.86 21.25 -13.84
N ARG A 184 -8.10 21.38 -14.31
CA ARG A 184 -9.31 21.14 -13.51
C ARG A 184 -9.36 19.73 -12.92
N ALA A 185 -9.00 18.70 -13.70
CA ALA A 185 -8.96 17.34 -13.18
C ALA A 185 -7.83 16.50 -13.76
N LEU A 186 -7.16 15.76 -12.87
CA LEU A 186 -6.21 14.75 -13.26
C LEU A 186 -6.80 13.35 -13.05
N MET A 187 -6.79 12.55 -14.10
CA MET A 187 -7.36 11.22 -14.13
C MET A 187 -6.21 10.20 -14.10
N LEU A 188 -5.97 9.62 -12.93
CA LEU A 188 -5.05 8.51 -12.74
C LEU A 188 -5.83 7.20 -12.90
N LEU A 189 -5.95 6.76 -14.16
CA LEU A 189 -6.73 5.59 -14.54
C LEU A 189 -5.80 4.43 -14.91
N ARG A 190 -6.16 3.22 -14.50
CA ARG A 190 -5.36 2.03 -14.81
C ARG A 190 -5.34 1.73 -16.31
N SER A 191 -4.16 1.37 -16.82
CA SER A 191 -3.98 0.80 -18.16
C SER A 191 -3.72 -0.71 -18.18
N ASP A 192 -3.55 -1.33 -17.00
CA ASP A 192 -3.14 -2.72 -16.81
C ASP A 192 -4.33 -3.70 -16.65
N ALA A 193 -4.02 -4.98 -16.37
CA ALA A 193 -5.00 -6.07 -16.29
C ALA A 193 -6.03 -5.94 -15.15
N GLU A 194 -5.83 -5.03 -14.20
CA GLU A 194 -6.81 -4.74 -13.13
C GLU A 194 -7.81 -3.64 -13.52
N ARG A 195 -7.68 -3.04 -14.71
CA ARG A 195 -8.65 -2.08 -15.24
C ARG A 195 -9.99 -2.77 -15.49
N ALA A 196 -11.06 -2.23 -14.93
CA ALA A 196 -12.43 -2.68 -15.21
C ALA A 196 -12.82 -2.36 -16.66
N THR A 197 -13.70 -3.18 -17.25
CA THR A 197 -14.19 -2.92 -18.62
C THR A 197 -15.22 -1.80 -18.59
N ARG A 198 -14.82 -0.58 -18.98
CA ARG A 198 -15.72 0.60 -18.99
C ARG A 198 -15.40 1.60 -20.11
N ASP A 199 -16.39 2.42 -20.46
CA ASP A 199 -16.25 3.52 -21.42
C ASP A 199 -15.88 4.83 -20.72
N ASP A 200 -14.60 5.21 -20.80
CA ASP A 200 -14.07 6.44 -20.21
C ASP A 200 -14.30 7.70 -21.09
N ALA A 201 -14.95 7.58 -22.26
CA ALA A 201 -15.18 8.71 -23.16
C ALA A 201 -15.82 9.95 -22.50
N PRO A 202 -16.83 9.81 -21.59
CA PRO A 202 -17.38 10.97 -20.89
C PRO A 202 -16.37 11.73 -20.03
N LEU A 203 -15.42 11.02 -19.42
CA LEU A 203 -14.34 11.62 -18.64
C LEU A 203 -13.34 12.32 -19.54
N LEU A 204 -12.88 11.63 -20.59
CA LEU A 204 -11.87 12.17 -21.51
C LEU A 204 -12.38 13.35 -22.35
N ALA A 205 -13.71 13.52 -22.46
CA ALA A 205 -14.33 14.65 -23.12
C ALA A 205 -14.36 15.94 -22.26
N LEU A 206 -14.04 15.84 -20.97
CA LEU A 206 -14.01 17.00 -20.09
C LEU A 206 -12.89 17.96 -20.47
N ALA A 207 -13.24 19.23 -20.68
CA ALA A 207 -12.25 20.29 -20.91
C ALA A 207 -11.32 20.47 -19.69
N ASP A 208 -10.09 20.86 -19.98
CA ASP A 208 -9.03 21.11 -18.99
C ASP A 208 -8.76 19.91 -18.06
N THR A 209 -8.65 18.72 -18.67
CA THR A 209 -8.32 17.48 -17.95
C THR A 209 -7.08 16.81 -18.51
N VAL A 210 -6.39 16.06 -17.65
CA VAL A 210 -5.21 15.27 -18.01
C VAL A 210 -5.46 13.83 -17.59
N ALA A 211 -5.40 12.89 -18.51
CA ALA A 211 -5.45 11.46 -18.22
C ALA A 211 -4.06 10.84 -18.37
N LEU A 212 -3.64 10.05 -17.37
CA LEU A 212 -2.36 9.36 -17.39
C LEU A 212 -2.40 8.07 -16.57
N ASP A 213 -1.40 7.22 -16.80
CA ASP A 213 -1.01 6.16 -15.88
C ASP A 213 0.43 6.43 -15.42
N TRP A 214 0.70 6.24 -14.13
CA TRP A 214 2.00 6.55 -13.53
C TRP A 214 2.98 5.36 -13.57
N LEU A 215 2.60 4.27 -14.23
CA LEU A 215 3.45 3.08 -14.40
C LEU A 215 4.58 3.29 -15.41
N ASP A 216 4.50 4.33 -16.25
CA ASP A 216 5.62 4.77 -17.07
C ASP A 216 6.64 5.52 -16.19
N GLU A 217 7.62 4.76 -15.70
CA GLU A 217 8.67 5.27 -14.82
C GLU A 217 9.87 5.78 -15.63
N PRO A 218 10.24 7.07 -15.50
CA PRO A 218 11.53 7.53 -15.99
C PRO A 218 12.64 6.85 -15.19
N THR A 219 13.85 6.75 -15.78
CA THR A 219 14.98 6.11 -15.11
C THR A 219 15.20 6.65 -13.69
N VAL A 220 15.02 5.78 -12.71
CA VAL A 220 15.32 6.06 -11.30
C VAL A 220 16.84 6.17 -11.13
N THR A 221 17.30 7.25 -10.54
CA THR A 221 18.74 7.55 -10.44
C THR A 221 19.36 7.06 -9.13
N ALA A 222 18.56 6.99 -8.07
CA ALA A 222 18.97 6.46 -6.79
C ALA A 222 19.32 4.96 -6.86
N SER A 223 20.38 4.58 -6.13
CA SER A 223 20.75 3.18 -5.94
C SER A 223 20.15 2.58 -4.66
N ALA A 224 20.02 3.37 -3.60
CA ALA A 224 19.50 2.92 -2.31
C ALA A 224 17.98 2.71 -2.35
N PRO A 225 17.44 1.58 -1.85
CA PRO A 225 16.01 1.27 -1.89
C PRO A 225 15.08 2.42 -1.46
N THR A 226 15.27 2.95 -0.27
CA THR A 226 14.41 4.02 0.27
C THR A 226 14.49 5.32 -0.54
N GLU A 227 15.66 5.64 -1.12
CA GLU A 227 15.80 6.81 -2.01
C GLU A 227 15.04 6.60 -3.34
N ARG A 228 15.05 5.39 -3.88
CA ARG A 228 14.26 5.04 -5.07
C ARG A 228 12.76 5.19 -4.82
N ALA A 229 12.28 4.74 -3.66
CA ALA A 229 10.90 4.95 -3.25
C ALA A 229 10.56 6.45 -3.10
N ARG A 230 11.50 7.26 -2.59
CA ARG A 230 11.35 8.72 -2.50
C ARG A 230 11.22 9.38 -3.87
N GLU A 231 12.10 9.08 -4.83
CA GLU A 231 12.00 9.60 -6.20
C GLU A 231 10.64 9.25 -6.84
N ARG A 232 10.17 8.00 -6.66
CA ARG A 232 8.87 7.53 -7.15
C ARG A 232 7.71 8.31 -6.54
N ILE A 233 7.76 8.57 -5.23
CA ILE A 233 6.72 9.30 -4.52
C ILE A 233 6.70 10.78 -4.87
N GLU A 234 7.86 11.42 -4.94
CA GLU A 234 7.96 12.82 -5.38
C GLU A 234 7.38 13.01 -6.78
N ARG A 235 7.67 12.07 -7.70
CA ARG A 235 7.06 12.02 -9.03
C ARG A 235 5.53 11.87 -8.94
N GLY A 236 5.04 10.88 -8.20
CA GLY A 236 3.61 10.61 -8.08
C GLY A 236 2.81 11.76 -7.46
N LEU A 237 3.34 12.36 -6.38
CA LEU A 237 2.74 13.53 -5.73
C LEU A 237 2.73 14.74 -6.66
N THR A 238 3.82 14.97 -7.41
CA THR A 238 3.89 16.04 -8.40
C THR A 238 2.87 15.86 -9.51
N LEU A 239 2.71 14.63 -10.02
CA LEU A 239 1.68 14.31 -11.01
C LEU A 239 0.30 14.61 -10.44
N LEU A 240 -0.08 14.00 -9.30
CA LEU A 240 -1.41 14.19 -8.70
C LEU A 240 -1.74 15.65 -8.38
N ALA A 241 -0.76 16.43 -7.92
CA ALA A 241 -0.94 17.82 -7.54
C ALA A 241 -1.20 18.77 -8.72
N ARG A 242 -1.10 18.31 -9.97
CA ARG A 242 -1.52 19.09 -11.15
C ARG A 242 -3.02 19.29 -11.24
N GLY A 243 -3.83 18.36 -10.72
CA GLY A 243 -5.28 18.45 -10.76
C GLY A 243 -5.85 19.29 -9.60
N GLU A 244 -6.79 20.20 -9.87
CA GLU A 244 -7.65 20.76 -8.81
C GLU A 244 -8.49 19.67 -8.15
N ARG A 245 -8.87 18.66 -8.95
CA ARG A 245 -9.53 17.42 -8.53
C ARG A 245 -8.79 16.21 -9.11
N ILE A 246 -8.94 15.05 -8.46
CA ILE A 246 -8.41 13.78 -8.98
C ILE A 246 -9.56 12.84 -9.32
N VAL A 247 -9.44 12.06 -10.39
CA VAL A 247 -10.29 10.90 -10.67
C VAL A 247 -9.39 9.67 -10.71
N THR A 248 -9.75 8.62 -10.00
CA THR A 248 -8.90 7.42 -9.96
C THR A 248 -9.67 6.14 -9.70
N ASP A 249 -9.16 5.03 -10.21
CA ASP A 249 -9.54 3.66 -9.90
C ASP A 249 -8.39 2.88 -9.22
N ARG A 250 -7.35 3.60 -8.79
CA ARG A 250 -6.23 3.06 -8.01
C ARG A 250 -6.43 3.39 -6.53
N LEU A 251 -6.31 2.39 -5.66
CA LEU A 251 -6.37 2.58 -4.20
C LEU A 251 -5.37 3.64 -3.72
N HIS A 252 -4.12 3.59 -4.20
CA HIS A 252 -3.12 4.59 -3.80
C HIS A 252 -3.31 5.95 -4.49
N GLY A 253 -4.04 6.02 -5.61
CA GLY A 253 -4.51 7.29 -6.14
C GLY A 253 -5.47 7.97 -5.15
N HIS A 254 -6.39 7.20 -4.57
CA HIS A 254 -7.29 7.66 -3.51
C HIS A 254 -6.53 8.08 -2.24
N ILE A 255 -5.66 7.22 -1.71
CA ILE A 255 -4.92 7.51 -0.48
C ILE A 255 -4.05 8.75 -0.66
N LEU A 256 -3.24 8.85 -1.71
CA LEU A 256 -2.37 10.01 -1.93
C LEU A 256 -3.17 11.29 -2.19
N ALA A 257 -4.33 11.22 -2.85
CA ALA A 257 -5.22 12.37 -2.99
C ALA A 257 -5.74 12.88 -1.63
N LEU A 258 -6.09 11.97 -0.70
CA LEU A 258 -6.42 12.34 0.68
C LEU A 258 -5.24 13.02 1.38
N LEU A 259 -4.04 12.44 1.29
CA LEU A 259 -2.86 12.99 1.95
C LEU A 259 -2.49 14.38 1.42
N LEU A 260 -2.69 14.63 0.11
CA LEU A 260 -2.50 15.94 -0.53
C LEU A 260 -3.61 16.95 -0.24
N GLY A 261 -4.71 16.52 0.41
CA GLY A 261 -5.88 17.36 0.64
C GLY A 261 -6.65 17.71 -0.64
N ILE A 262 -6.56 16.88 -1.70
CA ILE A 262 -7.18 17.14 -2.99
C ILE A 262 -8.54 16.42 -3.06
N PRO A 263 -9.65 17.13 -3.34
CA PRO A 263 -10.95 16.51 -3.60
C PRO A 263 -10.85 15.54 -4.79
N HIS A 264 -11.44 14.36 -4.66
CA HIS A 264 -11.30 13.35 -5.69
C HIS A 264 -12.50 12.41 -5.79
N VAL A 265 -12.64 11.82 -6.97
CA VAL A 265 -13.66 10.85 -7.30
C VAL A 265 -13.00 9.51 -7.52
N VAL A 266 -13.52 8.50 -6.82
CA VAL A 266 -13.09 7.12 -7.00
C VAL A 266 -14.07 6.38 -7.89
N LEU A 267 -13.57 5.84 -8.99
CA LEU A 267 -14.27 4.90 -9.83
C LEU A 267 -13.93 3.50 -9.33
N ASP A 268 -14.90 2.84 -8.70
CA ASP A 268 -14.66 1.48 -8.22
C ASP A 268 -14.49 0.51 -9.39
N ASN A 269 -13.79 -0.59 -9.13
CA ASN A 269 -13.64 -1.67 -10.09
C ASN A 269 -14.76 -2.71 -9.93
N ASP A 270 -14.83 -3.67 -10.86
CA ASP A 270 -15.85 -4.73 -10.85
C ASP A 270 -15.87 -5.58 -9.56
N TYR A 271 -14.80 -5.53 -8.77
CA TYR A 271 -14.63 -6.28 -7.53
C TYR A 271 -14.95 -5.46 -6.26
N GLY A 272 -15.27 -4.17 -6.39
CA GLY A 272 -15.63 -3.31 -5.26
C GLY A 272 -14.49 -3.05 -4.27
N LYS A 273 -13.23 -3.29 -4.67
CA LYS A 273 -12.08 -3.32 -3.73
C LYS A 273 -11.78 -1.94 -3.16
N VAL A 274 -11.80 -0.91 -4.01
CA VAL A 274 -11.47 0.45 -3.56
C VAL A 274 -12.63 0.99 -2.73
N GLY A 275 -13.87 0.69 -3.13
CA GLY A 275 -15.06 1.04 -2.36
C GLY A 275 -15.09 0.41 -0.98
N ALA A 276 -14.71 -0.87 -0.87
CA ALA A 276 -14.60 -1.56 0.41
C ALA A 276 -13.54 -0.95 1.33
N TYR A 277 -12.39 -0.55 0.80
CA TYR A 277 -11.38 0.17 1.59
C TYR A 277 -11.91 1.52 2.09
N ILE A 278 -12.59 2.29 1.21
CA ILE A 278 -13.19 3.57 1.59
C ILE A 278 -14.20 3.39 2.72
N ALA A 279 -15.09 2.41 2.59
CA ALA A 279 -16.10 2.12 3.60
C ALA A 279 -15.49 1.76 4.96
N ALA A 280 -14.35 1.05 4.96
CA ALA A 280 -13.66 0.64 6.18
C ALA A 280 -12.92 1.80 6.88
N TRP A 281 -12.37 2.76 6.11
CA TRP A 281 -11.35 3.66 6.65
C TRP A 281 -11.55 5.15 6.39
N THR A 282 -12.15 5.52 5.25
CA THR A 282 -12.10 6.91 4.77
C THR A 282 -13.47 7.50 4.44
N ALA A 283 -14.56 6.78 4.72
CA ALA A 283 -15.93 7.18 4.42
C ALA A 283 -16.35 8.53 5.05
N GLU A 284 -15.73 8.91 6.19
CA GLU A 284 -16.01 10.18 6.85
C GLU A 284 -15.30 11.39 6.22
N SER A 285 -14.38 11.16 5.28
CA SER A 285 -13.65 12.24 4.62
C SER A 285 -14.55 12.97 3.61
N PRO A 286 -14.74 14.30 3.74
CA PRO A 286 -15.50 15.07 2.76
C PRO A 286 -14.80 15.20 1.39
N LEU A 287 -13.52 14.79 1.29
CA LEU A 287 -12.74 14.92 0.06
C LEU A 287 -12.99 13.80 -0.95
N VAL A 288 -13.50 12.65 -0.51
CA VAL A 288 -13.74 11.50 -1.39
C VAL A 288 -15.21 11.41 -1.78
N ARG A 289 -15.46 11.23 -3.07
CA ARG A 289 -16.76 10.79 -3.60
C ARG A 289 -16.58 9.51 -4.40
N GLN A 290 -17.55 8.63 -4.36
CA GLN A 290 -17.57 7.42 -5.18
C GLN A 290 -18.47 7.63 -6.39
N ALA A 291 -18.04 7.13 -7.54
CA ALA A 291 -18.83 7.07 -8.75
C ALA A 291 -18.95 5.62 -9.23
N ARG A 292 -20.13 5.25 -9.73
CA ARG A 292 -20.44 3.92 -10.28
C ARG A 292 -20.22 3.84 -11.79
N SER A 293 -20.00 4.98 -12.44
CA SER A 293 -19.74 5.05 -13.88
C SER A 293 -18.85 6.24 -14.23
N PRO A 294 -18.14 6.19 -15.38
CA PRO A 294 -17.42 7.35 -15.92
C PRO A 294 -18.30 8.59 -16.12
N GLN A 295 -19.57 8.41 -16.50
CA GLN A 295 -20.52 9.51 -16.64
C GLN A 295 -20.79 10.21 -15.30
N GLU A 296 -21.10 9.45 -14.26
CA GLU A 296 -21.31 9.98 -12.91
C GLU A 296 -20.03 10.66 -12.38
N ALA A 297 -18.86 10.06 -12.62
CA ALA A 297 -17.59 10.69 -12.25
C ALA A 297 -17.38 12.02 -12.98
N ALA A 298 -17.74 12.11 -14.26
CA ALA A 298 -17.63 13.34 -15.03
C ALA A 298 -18.54 14.45 -14.46
N GLU A 299 -19.77 14.10 -14.05
CA GLU A 299 -20.70 15.02 -13.39
C GLU A 299 -20.18 15.51 -12.04
N LEU A 300 -19.62 14.60 -11.23
CA LEU A 300 -19.03 14.93 -9.93
C LEU A 300 -17.77 15.81 -10.02
N VAL A 301 -17.02 15.71 -11.13
CA VAL A 301 -15.88 16.58 -11.41
C VAL A 301 -16.32 17.94 -11.93
N ALA A 302 -17.40 17.98 -12.72
CA ALA A 302 -17.91 19.21 -13.32
C ALA A 302 -18.67 20.12 -12.34
N GLY A 303 -19.30 19.55 -11.30
CA GLY A 303 -19.97 20.29 -10.21
C GLY A 303 -19.03 20.71 -9.09
#